data_AF-A0A5C4SJA0-F1
#
_entry.id   AF-A0A5C4SJA0-F1
#
_cell.length_a   1.000
_cell.length_b   1.000
_cell.length_c   1.000
_cell.angle_alpha   90.00
_cell.angle_beta   90.00
_cell.angle_gamma   90.00
#
_symmetry.space_group_name_H-M   'P 1'
#
loop_
_entity.id
_entity.type
_entity.pdbx_description
1 polymer ?
#
loop_
_entity_poly.entity_id
_entity_poly.type
_entity_poly.pdbx_seq_one_letter_code
_entity_poly.pdbx_strand_id
1 'polypeptide(L)'
;MENQEIQQHRENYKKEEAYLRAEKRLKEEKGFYWHAFWYVVVNVFLIVMIGVNTNNFWNFGTFSTPIFWGIGLVFHALCVFGKNLFFSNSWEERKLREYMEKEKHQRGKYN
;
A
#
# COMPACT_ATOMS: atom_id res chain seq x y z
N MET A 1 -25.25 9.76 -31.58
CA MET A 1 -25.66 10.17 -30.23
C MET A 1 -25.42 9.05 -29.23
N GLU A 2 -26.03 7.87 -29.40
CA GLU A 2 -25.84 6.69 -28.52
C GLU A 2 -24.37 6.26 -28.30
N ASN A 3 -23.54 6.22 -29.35
CA ASN A 3 -22.12 5.89 -29.21
C ASN A 3 -21.30 6.93 -28.41
N GLN A 4 -21.73 8.20 -28.38
CA GLN A 4 -21.05 9.23 -27.60
C GLN A 4 -21.39 9.10 -26.11
N GLU A 5 -22.65 8.78 -25.78
CA GLU A 5 -23.09 8.53 -24.41
C GLU A 5 -22.41 7.28 -23.82
N ILE A 6 -22.29 6.19 -24.60
CA ILE A 6 -21.58 4.98 -24.17
C ILE A 6 -20.09 5.25 -23.90
N GLN A 7 -19.44 6.05 -24.74
CA GLN A 7 -18.04 6.43 -24.53
C GLN A 7 -17.89 7.29 -23.28
N GLN A 8 -18.78 8.28 -23.10
CA GLN A 8 -18.75 9.18 -21.95
C GLN A 8 -18.99 8.42 -20.63
N HIS A 9 -19.94 7.48 -20.61
CA HIS A 9 -20.21 6.64 -19.44
C HIS A 9 -19.02 5.71 -19.11
N ARG A 10 -18.35 5.17 -20.13
CA ARG A 10 -17.15 4.33 -19.95
C ARG A 10 -15.97 5.13 -19.41
N GLU A 11 -15.77 6.36 -19.88
CA GLU A 11 -14.71 7.25 -19.40
C GLU A 11 -14.97 7.72 -17.96
N ASN A 12 -16.23 8.00 -17.60
CA ASN A 12 -16.60 8.31 -16.23
C ASN A 12 -16.35 7.13 -15.28
N TYR A 13 -16.74 5.91 -15.66
CA TYR A 13 -16.43 4.70 -14.89
C TYR A 13 -14.93 4.50 -14.67
N LYS A 14 -14.11 4.65 -15.72
CA LYS A 14 -12.65 4.52 -15.60
C LYS A 14 -12.06 5.55 -14.65
N LYS A 15 -12.54 6.80 -14.70
CA LYS A 15 -12.08 7.88 -13.79
C LYS A 15 -12.46 7.58 -12.35
N GLU A 16 -13.67 7.10 -12.10
CA GLU A 16 -14.14 6.72 -10.77
C GLU A 16 -13.33 5.55 -10.20
N GLU A 17 -13.08 4.50 -10.98
CA GLU A 17 -12.22 3.39 -10.55
C GLU A 17 -10.77 3.82 -10.29
N ALA A 18 -10.22 4.73 -11.08
CA ALA A 18 -8.89 5.27 -10.86
C ALA A 18 -8.84 6.08 -9.54
N TYR A 19 -9.88 6.89 -9.29
CA TYR A 19 -10.02 7.67 -8.07
C TYR A 19 -10.13 6.77 -6.83
N LEU A 20 -11.01 5.76 -6.85
CA LEU A 20 -11.19 4.82 -5.75
C LEU A 20 -9.91 4.03 -5.43
N ARG A 21 -9.14 3.66 -6.46
CA ARG A 21 -7.82 3.02 -6.27
C ARG A 21 -6.82 3.96 -5.60
N ALA A 22 -6.76 5.22 -6.04
CA ALA A 22 -5.87 6.21 -5.45
C ALA A 22 -6.25 6.50 -3.98
N GLU A 23 -7.55 6.64 -3.69
CA GLU A 23 -8.06 6.87 -2.33
C GLU A 23 -7.75 5.70 -1.39
N LYS A 24 -7.98 4.46 -1.85
CA LYS A 24 -7.65 3.26 -1.07
C LYS A 24 -6.16 3.20 -0.72
N ARG A 25 -5.29 3.52 -1.68
CA ARG A 25 -3.83 3.59 -1.45
C ARG A 25 -3.47 4.64 -0.42
N LEU A 26 -3.99 5.86 -0.54
CA LEU A 26 -3.78 6.93 0.44
C LEU A 26 -4.22 6.54 1.86
N LYS A 27 -5.32 5.81 1.98
CA LYS A 27 -5.82 5.32 3.27
C LYS A 27 -4.89 4.26 3.88
N GLU A 28 -4.38 3.33 3.07
CA GLU A 28 -3.40 2.32 3.49
C GLU A 28 -2.07 2.99 3.91
N GLU A 29 -1.57 3.95 3.14
CA GLU A 29 -0.37 4.74 3.48
C GLU A 29 -0.54 5.50 4.80
N LYS A 30 -1.64 6.25 4.96
CA LYS A 30 -1.93 6.99 6.20
C LYS A 30 -2.01 6.05 7.41
N GLY A 31 -2.59 4.85 7.24
CA GLY A 31 -2.64 3.84 8.29
C GLY A 31 -1.24 3.39 8.73
N PHE A 32 -0.36 3.13 7.76
CA PHE A 32 1.04 2.81 8.05
C PHE A 32 1.76 3.95 8.76
N TYR A 33 1.62 5.20 8.30
CA TYR A 33 2.25 6.36 8.95
C TYR A 33 1.80 6.53 10.40
N TRP A 34 0.52 6.30 10.70
CA TRP A 34 0.04 6.35 12.06
C TRP A 34 0.67 5.27 12.94
N HIS A 35 0.81 4.05 12.41
CA HIS A 35 1.43 2.94 13.11
C HIS A 35 2.94 3.18 13.33
N ALA A 36 3.64 3.67 12.31
CA ALA A 36 5.05 4.05 12.37
C ALA A 36 5.29 5.21 13.36
N PHE A 37 4.40 6.21 13.36
CA PHE A 37 4.46 7.34 14.28
C PHE A 37 4.40 6.87 15.74
N TRP A 38 3.39 6.05 16.09
CA TRP A 38 3.30 5.51 17.45
C TRP A 38 4.47 4.60 17.81
N TYR A 39 4.98 3.80 16.86
CA TYR A 39 6.19 3.02 17.08
C TYR A 39 7.37 3.92 17.47
N VAL A 40 7.63 5.01 16.75
CA VAL A 40 8.73 5.92 17.08
C VAL A 40 8.49 6.61 18.41
N VAL A 41 7.29 7.16 18.64
CA VAL A 41 6.96 7.90 19.87
C VAL A 41 7.12 7.02 21.11
N VAL A 42 6.57 5.81 21.10
CA VAL A 42 6.65 4.88 22.24
C VAL A 42 8.10 4.43 22.49
N ASN A 43 8.85 4.11 21.43
CA ASN A 43 10.24 3.69 21.59
C ASN A 43 11.14 4.83 22.10
N VAL A 44 10.98 6.05 21.60
CA VAL A 44 11.69 7.23 22.11
C VAL A 44 11.32 7.48 23.57
N PHE A 45 10.03 7.41 23.92
CA PHE A 45 9.58 7.55 25.30
C PHE A 45 10.23 6.50 26.22
N LEU A 46 10.25 5.22 25.81
CA LEU A 46 10.88 4.15 26.58
C LEU A 46 12.39 4.38 26.77
N ILE A 47 13.11 4.77 25.71
CA ILE A 47 14.56 5.05 25.78
C ILE A 47 14.85 6.20 26.75
N VAL A 48 14.08 7.29 26.66
CA VAL A 48 14.24 8.45 27.55
C VAL A 48 13.91 8.07 28.99
N MET A 49 12.80 7.36 29.23
CA MET A 49 12.36 6.98 30.57
C MET A 49 13.39 6.06 31.25
N ILE A 50 13.91 5.06 30.52
CA ILE A 50 14.92 4.13 31.02
C ILE A 50 16.27 4.82 31.23
N GLY A 51 16.66 5.70 30.31
CA GLY A 51 17.92 6.42 30.38
C GLY A 51 17.99 7.46 31.50
N VAL A 52 16.84 8.01 31.90
CA VAL A 52 16.75 8.93 33.04
C VAL A 52 16.67 8.16 34.37
N ASN A 53 16.04 6.98 34.41
CA ASN A 53 15.84 6.23 35.66
C ASN A 53 16.94 5.22 36.01
N THR A 54 17.72 4.72 35.03
CA THR A 54 18.65 3.61 35.28
C THR A 54 19.98 3.77 34.55
N ASN A 55 21.10 3.58 35.26
CA ASN A 55 22.45 3.43 34.69
C ASN A 55 22.63 2.11 33.89
N ASN A 56 21.56 1.36 33.65
CA ASN A 56 21.59 0.01 33.06
C ASN A 56 20.79 -0.01 31.74
N PHE A 57 21.32 0.68 30.74
CA PHE A 57 20.74 0.84 29.41
C PHE A 57 20.60 -0.49 28.63
N TRP A 58 21.40 -1.51 28.98
CA TRP A 58 21.58 -2.73 28.20
C TRP A 58 20.72 -3.91 28.69
N ASN A 59 19.45 -3.66 29.04
CA ASN A 59 18.54 -4.74 29.39
C ASN A 59 17.93 -5.34 28.12
N PHE A 60 18.18 -6.62 27.85
CA PHE A 60 17.73 -7.32 26.63
C PHE A 60 16.20 -7.26 26.45
N GLY A 61 15.45 -7.19 27.56
CA GLY A 61 13.99 -7.00 27.56
C GLY A 61 13.56 -5.71 26.87
N THR A 62 14.27 -4.60 27.10
CA THR A 62 13.96 -3.27 26.55
C THR A 62 14.06 -3.24 25.03
N PHE A 63 14.99 -3.99 24.44
CA PHE A 63 15.20 -4.02 23.00
C PHE A 63 14.34 -5.07 22.28
N SER A 64 13.89 -6.12 22.99
CA SER A 64 13.07 -7.17 22.38
C SER A 64 11.76 -6.62 21.80
N THR A 65 11.10 -5.69 22.51
CA THR A 65 9.81 -5.11 22.10
C THR A 65 9.93 -4.29 20.81
N PRO A 66 10.86 -3.31 20.68
CA PRO A 66 11.10 -2.62 19.42
C PRO A 66 11.51 -3.54 18.28
N ILE A 67 12.27 -4.61 18.55
CA ILE A 67 12.71 -5.54 17.50
C ILE A 67 11.52 -6.34 16.95
N PHE A 68 10.71 -6.95 17.82
CA PHE A 68 9.53 -7.71 17.37
C PHE A 68 8.49 -6.81 16.68
N TRP A 69 8.20 -5.64 17.25
CA TRP A 69 7.31 -4.67 16.60
C TRP A 69 7.89 -4.10 15.32
N GLY A 70 9.21 -3.93 15.26
CA GLY A 70 9.94 -3.47 14.07
C GLY A 70 9.81 -4.44 12.91
N ILE A 71 9.85 -5.75 13.16
CA ILE A 71 9.59 -6.77 12.14
C ILE A 71 8.16 -6.62 11.60
N GLY A 72 7.17 -6.44 12.48
CA GLY A 72 5.78 -6.18 12.08
C GLY A 72 5.64 -4.91 11.24
N LEU A 73 6.35 -3.84 11.60
CA LEU A 73 6.39 -2.59 10.85
C LEU A 73 7.00 -2.77 9.46
N VAL A 74 8.08 -3.53 9.33
CA VAL A 74 8.71 -3.84 8.04
C VAL A 74 7.75 -4.65 7.16
N PHE A 75 7.07 -5.67 7.69
CA PHE A 75 6.07 -6.40 6.92
C PHE A 75 4.89 -5.51 6.51
N HIS A 76 4.42 -4.61 7.37
CA HIS A 76 3.38 -3.66 7.02
C HIS A 76 3.84 -2.71 5.90
N ALA A 77 5.07 -2.21 5.99
CA ALA A 77 5.68 -1.38 4.95
C ALA A 77 5.78 -2.15 3.62
N LEU A 78 6.20 -3.42 3.65
CA LEU A 78 6.22 -4.27 2.46
C LEU A 78 4.81 -4.54 1.91
N CYS A 79 3.78 -4.66 2.74
CA CYS A 79 2.41 -4.80 2.24
C CYS A 79 1.88 -3.53 1.59
N VAL A 80 2.16 -2.35 2.17
CA VAL A 80 1.68 -1.06 1.68
C VAL A 80 2.48 -0.59 0.46
N PHE A 81 3.81 -0.63 0.53
CA PHE A 81 4.69 -0.16 -0.53
C PHE A 81 5.16 -1.25 -1.50
N GLY A 82 5.16 -2.52 -1.09
CA GLY A 82 5.67 -3.62 -1.92
C GLY A 82 4.81 -3.88 -3.16
N LYS A 83 3.51 -3.54 -3.14
CA LYS A 83 2.71 -3.52 -4.38
C LYS A 83 3.28 -2.57 -5.43
N ASN A 84 3.88 -1.45 -5.02
CA ASN A 84 4.45 -0.47 -5.96
C ASN A 84 5.92 -0.79 -6.32
N LEU A 85 6.67 -1.36 -5.38
CA LEU A 85 8.10 -1.68 -5.58
C LEU A 85 8.33 -3.02 -6.31
N PHE A 86 7.55 -4.06 -6.02
CA PHE A 86 7.68 -5.39 -6.63
C PHE A 86 6.73 -5.58 -7.84
N PHE A 87 5.51 -5.03 -7.78
CA PHE A 87 4.54 -5.07 -8.87
C PHE A 87 4.51 -3.70 -9.58
N SER A 88 5.61 -3.37 -10.26
CA SER A 88 5.72 -2.15 -11.07
C SER A 88 4.55 -2.01 -12.05
N ASN A 89 4.17 -0.76 -12.38
CA ASN A 89 3.18 -0.40 -13.41
C ASN A 89 3.32 -1.20 -14.73
N SER A 90 4.52 -1.69 -15.06
CA SER A 90 4.77 -2.55 -16.22
C SER A 90 4.00 -3.87 -16.17
N TRP A 91 3.80 -4.46 -14.99
CA TRP A 91 3.01 -5.67 -14.81
C TRP A 91 1.51 -5.39 -14.97
N GLU A 92 1.01 -4.29 -14.37
CA GLU A 92 -0.38 -3.86 -14.53
C GLU A 92 -0.70 -3.55 -16.00
N GLU A 93 0.15 -2.79 -16.69
CA GLU A 93 -0.04 -2.50 -18.11
C GLU A 93 -0.01 -3.77 -18.99
N ARG A 94 0.90 -4.71 -18.69
CA ARG A 94 0.95 -5.99 -19.43
C ARG A 94 -0.34 -6.77 -19.23
N LYS A 95 -0.86 -6.83 -18.01
CA LYS A 95 -2.12 -7.54 -17.72
C LYS A 95 -3.32 -6.85 -18.35
N LEU A 96 -3.33 -5.52 -18.38
CA LEU A 96 -4.36 -4.76 -19.07
C LEU A 96 -4.32 -5.00 -20.58
N ARG A 97 -3.13 -5.03 -21.20
CA ARG A 97 -2.94 -5.40 -22.61
C ARG A 97 -3.43 -6.82 -22.90
N GLU A 98 -3.05 -7.80 -22.08
CA GLU A 98 -3.53 -9.18 -22.22
C GLU A 98 -5.07 -9.29 -22.11
N TYR A 99 -5.69 -8.54 -21.19
CA TYR A 99 -7.14 -8.52 -21.05
C TYR A 99 -7.84 -7.93 -22.28
N MET A 100 -7.34 -6.79 -22.78
CA MET A 100 -7.86 -6.12 -23.98
C MET A 100 -7.72 -7.00 -25.23
N GLU A 101 -6.62 -7.75 -25.33
CA GLU A 101 -6.36 -8.66 -26.45
C GLU A 101 -7.27 -9.90 -26.39
N LYS A 102 -7.51 -10.45 -25.19
CA LYS A 102 -8.50 -11.52 -24.98
C LYS A 102 -9.92 -11.09 -25.31
N GLU A 103 -10.35 -9.88 -24.93
CA GLU A 103 -11.66 -9.34 -25.31
C GLU A 103 -11.80 -9.21 -26.83
N LYS A 104 -10.78 -8.66 -27.51
CA LYS A 104 -10.77 -8.56 -28.98
C LYS A 104 -10.87 -9.93 -29.65
N HIS A 105 -10.12 -10.91 -29.15
CA HIS A 105 -10.11 -12.26 -29.72
C HIS A 105 -11.44 -13.01 -29.47
N GLN A 106 -12.07 -12.83 -28.31
CA GLN A 106 -13.41 -13.38 -28.05
C GLN A 106 -14.47 -12.73 -28.94
N ARG A 107 -14.43 -11.40 -29.11
CA ARG A 107 -15.42 -10.66 -29.90
C ARG A 107 -15.31 -10.93 -31.40
N GLY A 108 -14.11 -11.25 -31.91
CA GLY A 108 -13.90 -11.67 -33.30
C GLY A 108 -14.27 -13.14 -33.59
N LYS A 109 -14.55 -13.95 -32.56
CA LYS A 109 -14.92 -15.37 -32.71
C LYS A 109 -16.43 -15.60 -32.87
N TYR A 110 -17.24 -14.55 -32.68
CA TYR A 110 -18.71 -14.57 -32.79
C TYR A 110 -19.24 -13.73 -33.97
N ASN A 111 -18.34 -13.26 -34.84
CA ASN A 111 -18.65 -12.61 -36.13
C ASN A 111 -18.10 -13.47 -37.26
#